data_AF-A0A8X6TGI2-F1
#
_entry.id   AF-A0A8X6TGI2-F1
#
_cell.length_a   1.000
_cell.length_b   1.000
_cell.length_c   1.000
_cell.angle_alpha   90.00
_cell.angle_beta   90.00
_cell.angle_gamma   90.00
#
_symmetry.space_group_name_H-M   'P 1'
#
loop_
_entity.id
_entity.type
_entity.pdbx_description
1 polymer ?
#
loop_
_entity_poly.entity_id
_entity_poly.type
_entity_poly.pdbx_seq_one_letter_code
_entity_poly.pdbx_strand_id
1 'polypeptide(L)'
;MYCPEWLGSDVVRIIRHVGRSPCTSFTPELLRNLCLHISLLFGFEISPRHYSFELGKLSIWFQDLLKLVEAKDNDLVIVLDNLHSLRCAPNNQASILGWLPWNLPPNVHIVCSVSEEEEKILGLLKTRISTSENFVYISSLTSQSALSMMQSNLKDNKHVLTPDQWQLVKQRLDGKSVCPLYVKLLSSLARRWPSYKTLTDKDVPITIEELVNIFLIDLEGKYGVETIRKIATYLTCTNFGLREAEIVELLANSEYEGPQIDNEVDNRKVEFSVIHWLDIKKEIGT
;
A
#
# COMPACT_ATOMS: atom_id res chain seq x y z
N MET A 1 4.17 -9.01 -12.63
CA MET A 1 5.54 -8.63 -13.02
C MET A 1 5.55 -8.64 -14.53
N TYR A 2 5.19 -7.53 -15.19
CA TYR A 2 4.76 -7.52 -16.61
C TYR A 2 5.66 -6.69 -17.54
N CYS A 3 6.53 -5.82 -17.00
CA CYS A 3 7.36 -4.94 -17.85
C CYS A 3 8.22 -5.69 -18.87
N PRO A 4 8.85 -6.85 -18.54
CA PRO A 4 9.62 -7.57 -19.54
C PRO A 4 8.79 -8.16 -20.69
N GLU A 5 7.51 -8.42 -20.45
CA GLU A 5 6.59 -8.91 -21.48
C GLU A 5 6.12 -7.77 -22.41
N TRP A 6 6.06 -6.54 -21.90
CA TRP A 6 5.60 -5.37 -22.65
C TRP A 6 6.71 -4.62 -23.38
N LEU A 7 7.89 -4.52 -22.75
CA LEU A 7 9.02 -3.70 -23.22
C LEU A 7 10.25 -4.55 -23.60
N GLY A 8 10.21 -5.87 -23.39
CA GLY A 8 11.34 -6.75 -23.67
C GLY A 8 12.26 -6.96 -22.46
N SER A 9 13.37 -7.67 -22.64
CA SER A 9 14.14 -8.22 -21.51
C SER A 9 14.96 -7.19 -20.71
N ASP A 10 15.22 -6.00 -21.25
CA ASP A 10 16.20 -5.07 -20.67
C ASP A 10 15.56 -3.81 -20.05
N VAL A 11 14.85 -4.02 -18.94
CA VAL A 11 14.04 -2.98 -18.27
C VAL A 11 14.54 -2.74 -16.85
N VAL A 12 14.99 -1.52 -16.59
CA VAL A 12 15.31 -0.99 -15.27
C VAL A 12 14.04 -0.43 -14.63
N ARG A 13 13.70 -0.89 -13.41
CA ARG A 13 12.48 -0.48 -12.70
C ARG A 13 12.80 0.21 -11.39
N ILE A 14 12.19 1.37 -11.18
CA ILE A 14 12.27 2.11 -9.93
C ILE A 14 10.85 2.29 -9.37
N ILE A 15 10.55 1.64 -8.25
CA ILE A 15 9.25 1.71 -7.59
C ILE A 15 9.36 2.57 -6.32
N ARG A 16 8.40 3.47 -6.11
CA ARG A 16 8.28 4.30 -4.90
C ARG A 16 6.84 4.35 -4.42
N HIS A 17 6.63 4.07 -3.14
CA HIS A 17 5.38 4.37 -2.45
C HIS A 17 5.48 5.79 -1.88
N VAL A 18 4.81 6.73 -2.52
CA VAL A 18 4.80 8.15 -2.16
C VAL A 18 4.05 8.32 -0.84
N GLY A 19 4.57 9.17 0.04
CA GLY A 19 3.97 9.44 1.35
C GLY A 19 4.20 8.39 2.43
N ARG A 20 4.79 7.22 2.12
CA ARG A 20 4.99 6.11 3.08
C ARG A 20 6.29 6.21 3.89
N SER A 21 7.21 7.09 3.52
CA SER A 21 8.45 7.32 4.27
C SER A 21 8.87 8.79 4.17
N PRO A 22 9.68 9.32 5.11
CA PRO A 22 10.18 10.70 5.01
C PRO A 22 10.86 10.99 3.67
N CYS A 23 11.58 10.01 3.10
CA CYS A 23 12.29 10.12 1.83
C CYS A 23 11.38 10.17 0.60
N THR A 24 10.10 9.82 0.73
CA THR A 24 9.10 9.81 -0.35
C THR A 24 7.88 10.68 -0.04
N SER A 25 7.87 11.40 1.09
CA SER A 25 6.78 12.29 1.47
C SER A 25 6.91 13.68 0.87
N PHE A 26 8.12 14.17 0.67
CA PHE A 26 8.37 15.53 0.19
C PHE A 26 9.00 15.51 -1.21
N THR A 27 8.61 16.49 -2.02
CA THR A 27 9.00 16.57 -3.44
C THR A 27 10.53 16.59 -3.64
N PRO A 28 11.30 17.46 -2.94
CA PRO A 28 12.76 17.48 -3.11
C PRO A 28 13.43 16.16 -2.72
N GLU A 29 12.99 15.53 -1.64
CA GLU A 29 13.53 14.28 -1.12
C GLU A 29 13.25 13.11 -2.07
N LEU A 30 12.02 13.02 -2.59
CA LEU A 30 11.65 12.02 -3.60
C LEU A 30 12.52 12.18 -4.84
N LEU A 31 12.64 13.41 -5.35
CA LEU A 31 13.35 13.70 -6.59
C LEU A 31 14.85 13.43 -6.44
N ARG A 32 15.45 13.86 -5.32
CA ARG A 32 16.85 13.53 -4.99
C ARG A 32 17.08 12.02 -4.93
N ASN A 33 16.18 11.28 -4.28
CA ASN A 33 16.28 9.81 -4.21
C ASN A 33 16.12 9.15 -5.59
N LEU A 34 15.25 9.67 -6.45
CA LEU A 34 15.11 9.18 -7.83
C LEU A 34 16.39 9.43 -8.62
N CYS A 35 16.92 10.66 -8.60
CA CYS A 35 18.12 11.03 -9.34
C CYS A 35 19.34 10.21 -8.92
N LEU A 36 19.54 10.03 -7.60
CA LEU A 36 20.62 9.17 -7.08
C LEU A 36 20.44 7.72 -7.53
N HIS A 37 19.22 7.18 -7.45
CA HIS A 37 18.95 5.80 -7.83
C HIS A 37 19.14 5.55 -9.33
N ILE A 38 18.68 6.46 -10.19
CA ILE A 38 18.91 6.42 -11.64
C ILE A 38 20.42 6.48 -11.93
N SER A 39 21.13 7.41 -11.30
CA SER A 39 22.58 7.55 -11.50
C SER A 39 23.34 6.27 -11.14
N LEU A 40 22.99 5.64 -10.02
CA LEU A 40 23.61 4.38 -9.59
C LEU A 40 23.31 3.22 -10.54
N LEU A 41 22.08 3.09 -11.03
CA LEU A 41 21.67 1.99 -11.91
C LEU A 41 22.30 2.07 -13.31
N PHE A 42 22.43 3.28 -13.85
CA PHE A 42 22.97 3.51 -15.19
C PHE A 42 24.46 3.91 -15.20
N GLY A 43 25.10 3.97 -14.03
CA GLY A 43 26.52 4.31 -13.88
C GLY A 43 26.85 5.76 -14.24
N PHE A 44 25.93 6.69 -14.03
CA PHE A 44 26.15 8.11 -14.28
C PHE A 44 26.92 8.78 -13.13
N GLU A 45 27.74 9.77 -13.46
CA GLU A 45 28.55 10.49 -12.47
C GLU A 45 27.70 11.31 -11.49
N ILE A 46 27.94 11.10 -10.20
CA ILE A 46 27.38 11.89 -9.11
C ILE A 46 28.46 12.83 -8.59
N SER A 47 28.27 14.14 -8.76
CA SER A 47 29.22 15.17 -8.32
C SER A 47 28.63 16.03 -7.19
N PRO A 48 29.45 16.80 -6.45
CA PRO A 48 29.01 17.62 -5.32
C PRO A 48 27.80 18.55 -5.62
N ARG A 49 27.68 19.03 -6.87
CA ARG A 49 26.55 19.87 -7.31
C ARG A 49 25.19 19.15 -7.25
N HIS A 50 25.18 17.82 -7.27
CA HIS A 50 23.97 16.99 -7.24
C HIS A 50 23.44 16.73 -5.81
N TYR A 51 24.14 17.17 -4.76
CA TYR A 51 23.66 17.04 -3.36
C TYR A 51 22.77 18.19 -2.91
N SER A 52 22.31 19.04 -3.82
CA SER A 52 21.37 20.12 -3.49
C SER A 52 20.01 19.58 -3.04
N PHE A 53 19.37 20.28 -2.10
CA PHE A 53 17.97 20.06 -1.71
C PHE A 53 17.03 21.07 -2.37
N GLU A 54 17.54 21.90 -3.27
CA GLU A 54 16.75 22.91 -3.98
C GLU A 54 15.96 22.26 -5.12
N LEU A 55 14.63 22.41 -5.08
CA LEU A 55 13.72 21.74 -6.03
C LEU A 55 14.03 22.06 -7.49
N GLY A 56 14.39 23.31 -7.81
CA GLY A 56 14.73 23.71 -9.18
C GLY A 56 15.96 22.96 -9.72
N LYS A 57 17.03 22.89 -8.92
CA LYS A 57 18.26 22.15 -9.28
C LYS A 57 18.01 20.65 -9.41
N LEU A 58 17.22 20.08 -8.50
CA LEU A 58 16.83 18.68 -8.57
C LEU A 58 15.98 18.37 -9.80
N SER A 59 15.09 19.27 -10.18
CA SER A 59 14.27 19.13 -11.39
C SER A 59 15.14 19.14 -12.64
N ILE A 60 16.10 20.07 -12.75
CA ILE A 60 17.04 20.11 -13.86
C ILE A 60 17.86 18.81 -13.91
N TRP A 61 18.41 18.38 -12.78
CA TRP A 61 19.20 17.15 -12.71
C TRP A 61 18.38 15.92 -13.12
N PHE A 62 17.12 15.83 -12.69
CA PHE A 62 16.22 14.76 -13.12
C PHE A 62 16.04 14.74 -14.64
N GLN A 63 15.76 15.89 -15.26
CA GLN A 63 15.62 15.99 -16.71
C GLN A 63 16.92 15.61 -17.45
N ASP A 64 18.07 16.05 -16.95
CA ASP A 64 19.37 15.72 -17.54
C ASP A 64 19.64 14.21 -17.47
N LEU A 65 19.29 13.56 -16.34
CA LEU A 65 19.39 12.11 -16.21
C LEU A 65 18.48 11.37 -17.19
N LEU A 66 17.24 11.81 -17.39
CA LEU A 66 16.35 11.19 -18.37
C LEU A 66 16.92 11.28 -19.80
N LYS A 67 17.55 12.40 -20.17
CA LYS A 67 18.25 12.54 -21.46
C LYS A 67 19.47 11.63 -21.56
N LEU A 68 20.18 11.39 -20.48
CA LEU A 68 21.29 10.43 -20.48
C LEU A 68 20.80 8.99 -20.62
N VAL A 69 19.62 8.68 -20.04
CA VAL A 69 18.96 7.37 -20.23
C VAL A 69 18.56 7.18 -21.69
N GLU A 70 18.14 8.23 -22.40
CA GLU A 70 17.82 8.16 -23.84
C GLU A 70 18.96 7.59 -24.70
N ALA A 71 20.21 7.82 -24.30
CA ALA A 71 21.39 7.28 -24.99
C ALA A 71 21.73 5.84 -24.60
N LYS A 72 20.90 5.16 -23.81
CA LYS A 72 21.08 3.78 -23.35
C LYS A 72 20.06 2.86 -24.05
N ASP A 73 20.44 1.60 -24.19
CA ASP A 73 19.60 0.58 -24.82
C ASP A 73 18.51 0.06 -23.86
N ASN A 74 18.65 0.27 -22.55
CA ASN A 74 17.70 -0.20 -21.53
C ASN A 74 16.52 0.76 -21.37
N ASP A 75 15.33 0.22 -21.14
CA ASP A 75 14.16 1.02 -20.75
C ASP A 75 14.18 1.36 -19.25
N LEU A 76 13.77 2.57 -18.89
CA LEU A 76 13.56 3.00 -17.51
C LEU A 76 12.07 3.14 -17.22
N VAL A 77 11.56 2.31 -16.31
CA VAL A 77 10.18 2.41 -15.79
C VAL A 77 10.18 2.91 -14.35
N ILE A 78 9.60 4.07 -14.12
CA ILE A 78 9.40 4.65 -12.78
C ILE A 78 7.94 4.47 -12.38
N VAL A 79 7.69 3.76 -11.27
CA VAL A 79 6.35 3.56 -10.71
C VAL A 79 6.20 4.36 -9.42
N LEU A 80 5.27 5.30 -9.40
CA LEU A 80 4.97 6.17 -8.26
C LEU A 80 3.57 5.86 -7.73
N ASP A 81 3.52 5.08 -6.66
CA ASP A 81 2.28 4.71 -6.02
C ASP A 81 1.82 5.80 -5.03
N ASN A 82 0.56 6.22 -5.11
CA ASN A 82 -0.09 7.28 -4.33
C ASN A 82 0.53 8.67 -4.53
N LEU A 83 0.72 9.10 -5.78
CA LEU A 83 1.38 10.37 -6.11
C LEU A 83 0.73 11.60 -5.43
N HIS A 84 -0.58 11.57 -5.20
CA HIS A 84 -1.31 12.62 -4.46
C HIS A 84 -0.87 12.81 -3.01
N SER A 85 -0.26 11.80 -2.39
CA SER A 85 0.31 11.89 -1.04
C SER A 85 1.61 12.71 -0.97
N LEU A 86 2.12 13.17 -2.11
CA LEU A 86 3.31 14.00 -2.17
C LEU A 86 3.04 15.35 -1.50
N ARG A 87 3.99 15.81 -0.69
CA ARG A 87 3.92 17.10 0.00
C ARG A 87 4.90 18.08 -0.65
N CYS A 88 4.52 19.35 -0.62
CA CYS A 88 5.35 20.46 -1.00
C CYS A 88 5.21 21.57 0.06
N ALA A 89 6.18 22.49 0.09
CA ALA A 89 6.08 23.65 0.95
C ALA A 89 4.79 24.46 0.63
N PRO A 90 4.15 25.11 1.62
CA PRO A 90 2.84 25.75 1.45
C PRO A 90 2.79 26.78 0.32
N ASN A 91 3.89 27.49 0.09
CA ASN A 91 4.05 28.48 -0.97
C ASN A 91 4.19 27.87 -2.38
N ASN A 92 4.47 26.57 -2.49
CA ASN A 92 4.79 25.89 -3.74
C ASN A 92 3.74 24.83 -4.14
N GLN A 93 2.56 24.81 -3.51
CA GLN A 93 1.55 23.79 -3.80
C GLN A 93 1.03 23.83 -5.24
N ALA A 94 1.05 24.99 -5.91
CA ALA A 94 0.67 25.13 -7.32
C ALA A 94 1.66 24.46 -8.28
N SER A 95 2.89 24.22 -7.83
CA SER A 95 3.98 23.61 -8.60
C SER A 95 4.39 22.24 -8.07
N ILE A 96 3.50 21.55 -7.35
CA ILE A 96 3.78 20.22 -6.78
C ILE A 96 4.22 19.18 -7.82
N LEU A 97 3.70 19.27 -9.05
CA LEU A 97 4.12 18.46 -10.21
C LEU A 97 5.06 19.22 -11.18
N GLY A 98 5.60 20.36 -10.76
CA GLY A 98 6.48 21.22 -11.56
C GLY A 98 7.73 20.51 -12.08
N TRP A 99 8.22 19.53 -11.33
CA TRP A 99 9.39 18.72 -11.65
C TRP A 99 9.13 17.67 -12.74
N LEU A 100 7.86 17.28 -12.95
CA LEU A 100 7.51 16.21 -13.87
C LEU A 100 7.72 16.70 -15.32
N PRO A 101 8.48 15.95 -16.16
CA PRO A 101 8.67 16.28 -17.56
C PRO A 101 7.35 16.41 -18.34
N TRP A 102 7.32 17.31 -19.33
CA TRP A 102 6.21 17.39 -20.28
C TRP A 102 6.29 16.31 -21.36
N ASN A 103 7.51 15.96 -21.76
CA ASN A 103 7.80 14.90 -22.71
C ASN A 103 8.82 13.96 -22.07
N LEU A 104 8.64 12.66 -22.26
CA LEU A 104 9.58 11.64 -21.85
C LEU A 104 10.36 11.13 -23.06
N PRO A 105 11.65 10.79 -22.90
CA PRO A 105 12.37 10.00 -23.89
C PRO A 105 11.63 8.69 -24.23
N PRO A 106 11.83 8.13 -25.43
CA PRO A 106 11.09 6.95 -25.89
C PRO A 106 11.29 5.71 -25.00
N ASN A 107 12.46 5.58 -24.36
CA ASN A 107 12.81 4.49 -23.46
C ASN A 107 12.59 4.84 -21.97
N VAL A 108 11.80 5.88 -21.67
CA VAL A 108 11.47 6.28 -20.30
C VAL A 108 9.96 6.29 -20.12
N HIS A 109 9.49 5.56 -19.12
CA HIS A 109 8.08 5.45 -18.79
C HIS A 109 7.85 5.80 -17.32
N ILE A 110 6.84 6.64 -17.05
CA ILE A 110 6.41 6.95 -15.69
C ILE A 110 4.96 6.48 -15.53
N VAL A 111 4.72 5.57 -14.57
CA VAL A 111 3.40 5.09 -14.18
C VAL A 111 3.12 5.61 -12.78
N CYS A 112 1.95 6.21 -12.56
CA CYS A 112 1.56 6.67 -11.24
C CYS A 112 0.11 6.31 -10.90
N SER A 113 -0.17 6.13 -9.61
CA SER A 113 -1.54 5.96 -9.10
C SER A 113 -1.98 7.21 -8.33
N VAL A 114 -3.24 7.57 -8.50
CA VAL A 114 -3.86 8.75 -7.89
C VAL A 114 -5.26 8.37 -7.43
N SER A 115 -5.66 8.83 -6.23
CA SER A 115 -7.03 8.65 -5.76
C SER A 115 -8.00 9.47 -6.60
N GLU A 116 -9.19 8.94 -6.88
CA GLU A 116 -10.24 9.64 -7.63
C GLU A 116 -10.68 10.94 -6.92
N GLU A 117 -10.64 10.94 -5.59
CA GLU A 117 -11.03 12.08 -4.72
C GLU A 117 -10.04 13.26 -4.80
N GLU A 118 -8.84 13.06 -5.34
CA GLU A 118 -7.76 14.05 -5.36
C GLU A 118 -7.79 14.87 -6.65
N GLU A 119 -8.89 15.63 -6.83
CA GLU A 119 -9.18 16.40 -8.04
C GLU A 119 -8.07 17.37 -8.42
N LYS A 120 -7.37 17.96 -7.43
CA LYS A 120 -6.29 18.92 -7.67
C LYS A 120 -5.13 18.28 -8.43
N ILE A 121 -4.67 17.11 -7.99
CA ILE A 121 -3.54 16.41 -8.60
C ILE A 121 -3.95 15.81 -9.95
N LEU A 122 -5.16 15.26 -10.02
CA LEU A 122 -5.74 14.77 -11.28
C LEU A 122 -5.86 15.89 -12.31
N GLY A 123 -6.34 17.07 -11.91
CA GLY A 123 -6.44 18.25 -12.77
C GLY A 123 -5.08 18.66 -13.34
N LEU A 124 -4.04 18.73 -12.49
CA LEU A 124 -2.67 19.03 -12.93
C LEU A 124 -2.09 17.97 -13.88
N LEU A 125 -2.42 16.70 -13.69
CA LEU A 125 -2.01 15.63 -14.62
C LEU A 125 -2.75 15.74 -15.95
N LYS A 126 -4.06 16.00 -15.93
CA LYS A 126 -4.88 16.19 -17.13
C LYS A 126 -4.46 17.39 -17.98
N THR A 127 -3.92 18.45 -17.37
CA THR A 127 -3.36 19.58 -18.15
C THR A 127 -1.99 19.27 -18.76
N ARG A 128 -1.27 18.28 -18.23
CA ARG A 128 0.07 17.89 -18.68
C ARG A 128 0.07 16.75 -19.69
N ILE A 129 -0.85 15.81 -19.54
CA ILE A 129 -0.93 14.59 -20.35
C ILE A 129 -2.01 14.79 -21.41
N SER A 130 -1.59 14.98 -22.67
CA SER A 130 -2.50 15.30 -23.76
C SER A 130 -3.40 14.14 -24.21
N THR A 131 -2.98 12.89 -23.98
CA THR A 131 -3.68 11.70 -24.49
C THR A 131 -4.52 11.05 -23.38
N SER A 132 -5.83 10.91 -23.63
CA SER A 132 -6.75 10.24 -22.70
C SER A 132 -6.43 8.75 -22.49
N GLU A 133 -5.81 8.09 -23.47
CA GLU A 133 -5.39 6.67 -23.40
C GLU A 133 -4.36 6.40 -22.29
N ASN A 134 -3.66 7.45 -21.84
CA ASN A 134 -2.69 7.35 -20.73
C ASN A 134 -3.36 7.35 -19.35
N PHE A 135 -4.69 7.45 -19.29
CA PHE A 135 -5.47 7.38 -18.05
C PHE A 135 -6.28 6.09 -18.01
N VAL A 136 -6.00 5.25 -17.02
CA VAL A 136 -6.76 4.03 -16.75
C VAL A 136 -7.55 4.21 -15.46
N TYR A 137 -8.87 4.26 -15.58
CA TYR A 137 -9.77 4.30 -14.43
C TYR A 137 -9.98 2.88 -13.88
N ILE A 138 -9.73 2.72 -12.58
CA ILE A 138 -9.98 1.46 -11.87
C ILE A 138 -11.29 1.62 -11.09
N SER A 139 -12.36 1.05 -11.62
CA SER A 139 -13.67 1.09 -10.98
C SER A 139 -13.73 0.17 -9.75
N SER A 140 -14.63 0.51 -8.82
CA SER A 140 -14.98 -0.36 -7.69
C SER A 140 -15.56 -1.70 -8.16
N LEU A 141 -15.44 -2.73 -7.33
CA LEU A 141 -15.92 -4.06 -7.69
C LEU A 141 -17.44 -4.09 -7.69
N THR A 142 -18.01 -4.61 -8.78
CA THR A 142 -19.42 -5.02 -8.80
C THR A 142 -19.65 -6.21 -7.87
N SER A 143 -20.90 -6.41 -7.42
CA SER A 143 -21.27 -7.59 -6.61
C SER A 143 -20.83 -8.91 -7.28
N GLN A 144 -21.00 -9.03 -8.59
CA GLN A 144 -20.59 -10.23 -9.33
C GLN A 144 -19.06 -10.43 -9.36
N SER A 145 -18.31 -9.35 -9.58
CA SER A 145 -16.84 -9.38 -9.55
C SER A 145 -16.31 -9.69 -8.15
N ALA A 146 -16.94 -9.13 -7.10
CA ALA A 146 -16.60 -9.39 -5.71
C ALA A 146 -16.84 -10.87 -5.34
N LEU A 147 -17.98 -11.44 -5.72
CA LEU A 147 -18.29 -12.85 -5.52
C LEU A 147 -17.30 -13.76 -6.26
N SER A 148 -16.96 -13.41 -7.50
CA SER A 148 -15.99 -14.17 -8.31
C SER A 148 -14.59 -14.12 -7.71
N MET A 149 -14.17 -12.94 -7.22
CA MET A 149 -12.90 -12.75 -6.52
C MET A 149 -12.86 -13.55 -5.21
N MET A 150 -13.95 -13.52 -4.42
CA MET A 150 -14.06 -14.32 -3.20
C MET A 150 -13.97 -15.82 -3.51
N GLN A 151 -14.68 -16.29 -4.54
CA GLN A 151 -14.62 -17.68 -4.97
C GLN A 151 -13.20 -18.10 -5.38
N SER A 152 -12.48 -17.24 -6.11
CA SER A 152 -11.08 -17.48 -6.46
C SER A 152 -10.20 -17.58 -5.21
N ASN A 153 -10.30 -16.60 -4.29
CA ASN A 153 -9.50 -16.59 -3.06
C ASN A 153 -9.73 -17.86 -2.22
N LEU A 154 -10.98 -18.32 -2.10
CA LEU A 154 -11.33 -19.53 -1.36
C LEU A 154 -10.78 -20.79 -2.05
N LYS A 155 -10.87 -20.86 -3.38
CA LYS A 155 -10.33 -21.96 -4.17
C LYS A 155 -8.81 -22.07 -4.02
N ASP A 156 -8.09 -20.96 -4.07
CA ASP A 156 -6.64 -20.90 -3.89
C ASP A 156 -6.22 -21.40 -2.49
N ASN A 157 -7.11 -21.20 -1.51
CA ASN A 157 -6.95 -21.69 -0.13
C ASN A 157 -7.55 -23.10 0.10
N LYS A 158 -7.96 -23.82 -0.96
CA LYS A 158 -8.57 -25.16 -0.89
C LYS A 158 -9.80 -25.23 0.03
N HIS A 159 -10.57 -24.14 0.10
CA HIS A 159 -11.77 -24.04 0.92
C HIS A 159 -13.02 -23.86 0.04
N VAL A 160 -14.14 -24.45 0.47
CA VAL A 160 -15.41 -24.39 -0.24
C VAL A 160 -16.53 -24.12 0.76
N LEU A 161 -17.30 -23.07 0.51
CA LEU A 161 -18.50 -22.74 1.31
C LEU A 161 -19.69 -23.60 0.88
N THR A 162 -20.60 -23.86 1.82
CA THR A 162 -21.86 -24.54 1.53
C THR A 162 -22.80 -23.65 0.70
N PRO A 163 -23.82 -24.22 0.04
CA PRO A 163 -24.79 -23.44 -0.72
C PRO A 163 -25.49 -22.36 0.12
N ASP A 164 -25.86 -22.68 1.36
CA ASP A 164 -26.54 -21.76 2.28
C ASP A 164 -25.62 -20.60 2.69
N GLN A 165 -24.34 -20.88 2.95
CA GLN A 165 -23.33 -19.87 3.25
C GLN A 165 -23.13 -18.92 2.07
N TRP A 166 -23.04 -19.46 0.86
CA TRP A 166 -22.99 -18.67 -0.36
C TRP A 166 -24.24 -17.83 -0.59
N GLN A 167 -25.42 -18.36 -0.30
CA GLN A 167 -26.67 -17.64 -0.44
C GLN A 167 -26.70 -16.40 0.45
N LEU A 168 -26.26 -16.53 1.71
CA LEU A 168 -26.17 -15.37 2.60
C LEU A 168 -25.17 -14.34 2.09
N VAL A 169 -23.96 -14.76 1.71
CA VAL A 169 -22.95 -13.83 1.17
C VAL A 169 -23.48 -13.07 -0.04
N LYS A 170 -24.15 -13.78 -0.97
CA LYS A 170 -24.78 -13.16 -2.15
C LYS A 170 -25.83 -12.13 -1.74
N GLN A 171 -26.72 -12.48 -0.82
CA GLN A 171 -27.75 -11.57 -0.32
C GLN A 171 -27.15 -10.31 0.32
N ARG A 172 -26.06 -10.45 1.08
CA ARG A 172 -25.41 -9.33 1.78
C ARG A 172 -24.65 -8.40 0.83
N LEU A 173 -24.10 -8.94 -0.25
CA LEU A 173 -23.36 -8.18 -1.28
C LEU A 173 -24.23 -7.67 -2.41
N ASP A 174 -25.50 -8.07 -2.48
CA ASP A 174 -26.41 -7.66 -3.54
C ASP A 174 -26.61 -6.13 -3.54
N GLY A 175 -26.46 -5.52 -4.72
CA GLY A 175 -26.54 -4.07 -4.91
C GLY A 175 -25.47 -3.25 -4.18
N LYS A 176 -24.41 -3.86 -3.62
CA LYS A 176 -23.31 -3.17 -2.94
C LYS A 176 -22.08 -3.06 -3.83
N SER A 177 -21.44 -1.89 -3.78
CA SER A 177 -20.11 -1.65 -4.32
C SER A 177 -19.10 -1.82 -3.20
N VAL A 178 -18.10 -2.70 -3.39
CA VAL A 178 -17.10 -3.02 -2.38
C VAL A 178 -15.69 -2.90 -2.96
N CYS A 179 -14.71 -2.66 -2.10
CA CYS A 179 -13.31 -2.61 -2.54
C CYS A 179 -12.66 -4.01 -2.48
N PRO A 180 -11.56 -4.24 -3.23
CA PRO A 180 -10.84 -5.52 -3.21
C PRO A 180 -10.33 -5.93 -1.81
N LEU A 181 -10.00 -4.96 -0.94
CA LEU A 181 -9.54 -5.24 0.43
C LEU A 181 -10.66 -5.90 1.27
N TYR A 182 -11.88 -5.37 1.19
CA TYR A 182 -13.05 -5.95 1.83
C TYR A 182 -13.21 -7.44 1.45
N VAL A 183 -13.14 -7.74 0.14
CA VAL A 183 -13.31 -9.11 -0.36
C VAL A 183 -12.20 -10.04 0.15
N LYS A 184 -10.94 -9.57 0.21
CA LYS A 184 -9.83 -10.35 0.77
C LYS A 184 -10.04 -10.66 2.25
N LEU A 185 -10.43 -9.66 3.04
CA LEU A 185 -10.70 -9.84 4.47
C LEU A 185 -11.88 -10.78 4.69
N LEU A 186 -12.99 -10.59 3.98
CA LEU A 186 -14.15 -11.48 4.06
C LEU A 186 -13.79 -12.91 3.64
N SER A 187 -12.97 -13.10 2.60
CA SER A 187 -12.50 -14.43 2.17
C SER A 187 -11.69 -15.12 3.28
N SER A 188 -10.83 -14.38 3.97
CA SER A 188 -10.03 -14.89 5.08
C SER A 188 -10.87 -15.22 6.32
N LEU A 189 -11.91 -14.42 6.60
CA LEU A 189 -12.92 -14.75 7.62
C LEU A 189 -13.71 -16.01 7.23
N ALA A 190 -14.16 -16.09 5.98
CA ALA A 190 -14.95 -17.20 5.46
C ALA A 190 -14.21 -18.54 5.49
N ARG A 191 -12.88 -18.53 5.32
CA ARG A 191 -12.03 -19.73 5.46
C ARG A 191 -12.18 -20.42 6.82
N ARG A 192 -12.62 -19.70 7.85
CA ARG A 192 -12.80 -20.21 9.21
C ARG A 192 -14.21 -20.73 9.48
N TRP A 193 -15.14 -20.61 8.53
CA TRP A 193 -16.49 -21.11 8.70
C TRP A 193 -16.51 -22.63 8.48
N PRO A 194 -16.88 -23.43 9.50
CA PRO A 194 -17.10 -24.85 9.28
C PRO A 194 -18.42 -25.05 8.51
N SER A 195 -18.55 -26.20 7.85
CA SER A 195 -19.74 -26.53 7.04
C SER A 195 -21.04 -26.58 7.83
N TYR A 196 -20.99 -26.90 9.12
CA TYR A 196 -22.15 -26.98 10.01
C TYR A 196 -22.54 -25.64 10.64
N LYS A 197 -21.76 -24.57 10.45
CA LYS A 197 -22.09 -23.25 11.00
C LYS A 197 -23.19 -22.61 10.14
N THR A 198 -24.35 -22.40 10.74
CA THR A 198 -25.40 -21.51 10.20
C THR A 198 -24.94 -20.08 10.37
N LEU A 199 -24.73 -19.38 9.25
CA LEU A 199 -24.31 -17.98 9.27
C LEU A 199 -25.50 -17.05 9.51
N THR A 200 -25.21 -15.93 10.15
CA THR A 200 -26.13 -14.82 10.37
C THR A 200 -25.59 -13.55 9.72
N ASP A 201 -26.40 -12.50 9.63
CA ASP A 201 -25.98 -11.21 9.06
C ASP A 201 -24.73 -10.62 9.73
N LYS A 202 -24.47 -10.97 11.00
CA LYS A 202 -23.28 -10.53 11.75
C LYS A 202 -22.00 -11.23 11.30
N ASP A 203 -22.11 -12.45 10.77
CA ASP A 203 -20.96 -13.20 10.27
C ASP A 203 -20.48 -12.67 8.91
N VAL A 204 -21.31 -11.89 8.21
CA VAL A 204 -21.00 -11.24 6.93
C VAL A 204 -21.16 -9.73 7.09
N PRO A 205 -20.15 -9.05 7.68
CA PRO A 205 -20.19 -7.60 7.90
C PRO A 205 -20.21 -6.84 6.59
N ILE A 206 -20.80 -5.64 6.54
CA ILE A 206 -20.87 -4.86 5.30
C ILE A 206 -19.67 -3.93 5.15
N THR A 207 -19.15 -3.43 6.27
CA THR A 207 -18.09 -2.42 6.26
C THR A 207 -16.72 -3.04 6.46
N ILE A 208 -15.69 -2.33 6.01
CA ILE A 208 -14.30 -2.77 6.20
C ILE A 208 -13.93 -2.64 7.66
N GLU A 209 -14.43 -1.62 8.35
CA GLU A 209 -14.19 -1.36 9.76
C GLU A 209 -14.71 -2.51 10.63
N GLU A 210 -15.92 -3.02 10.36
CA GLU A 210 -16.46 -4.19 11.06
C GLU A 210 -15.59 -5.44 10.84
N LEU A 211 -15.13 -5.67 9.60
CA LEU A 211 -14.23 -6.78 9.30
C LEU A 211 -12.90 -6.63 10.05
N VAL A 212 -12.26 -5.46 9.99
CA VAL A 212 -11.00 -5.19 10.69
C VAL A 212 -11.15 -5.40 12.19
N ASN A 213 -12.26 -4.95 12.79
CA ASN A 213 -12.52 -5.17 14.21
C ASN A 213 -12.63 -6.67 14.55
N ILE A 214 -13.33 -7.46 13.73
CA ILE A 214 -13.39 -8.92 13.91
C ILE A 214 -11.99 -9.53 13.83
N PHE A 215 -11.17 -9.13 12.85
CA PHE A 215 -9.79 -9.60 12.73
C PHE A 215 -8.94 -9.25 13.96
N LEU A 216 -9.06 -8.03 14.49
CA LEU A 216 -8.34 -7.62 15.70
C LEU A 216 -8.78 -8.43 16.93
N ILE A 217 -10.09 -8.63 17.13
CA ILE A 217 -10.64 -9.45 18.22
C ILE A 217 -10.15 -10.91 18.10
N ASP A 218 -10.11 -11.46 16.89
CA ASP A 218 -9.60 -12.81 16.66
C ASP A 218 -8.11 -12.93 16.98
N LEU A 219 -7.32 -11.91 16.66
CA LEU A 219 -5.90 -11.85 17.01
C LEU A 219 -5.72 -11.74 18.53
N GLU A 220 -6.51 -10.90 19.21
CA GLU A 220 -6.50 -10.77 20.67
C GLU A 220 -6.80 -12.10 21.35
N GLY A 221 -7.83 -12.83 20.87
CA GLY A 221 -8.20 -14.13 21.40
C GLY A 221 -7.11 -15.21 21.24
N LYS A 222 -6.28 -15.12 20.19
CA LYS A 222 -5.20 -16.07 19.90
C LYS A 222 -3.88 -15.72 20.59
N TYR A 223 -3.49 -14.45 20.55
CA TYR A 223 -2.15 -13.98 20.93
C TYR A 223 -2.12 -13.15 22.23
N GLY A 224 -3.28 -12.95 22.85
CA GLY A 224 -3.44 -12.16 24.06
C GLY A 224 -3.77 -10.70 23.77
N VAL A 225 -4.70 -10.15 24.55
CA VAL A 225 -5.18 -8.78 24.41
C VAL A 225 -4.04 -7.77 24.58
N GLU A 226 -3.16 -7.99 25.57
CA GLU A 226 -2.07 -7.06 25.88
C GLU A 226 -1.10 -6.89 24.70
N THR A 227 -0.70 -8.00 24.06
CA THR A 227 0.24 -7.99 22.93
C THR A 227 -0.34 -7.23 21.73
N ILE A 228 -1.57 -7.55 21.34
CA ILE A 228 -2.22 -6.89 20.19
C ILE A 228 -2.51 -5.42 20.49
N ARG A 229 -2.90 -5.08 21.72
CA ARG A 229 -3.06 -3.68 22.16
C ARG A 229 -1.76 -2.90 22.04
N LYS A 230 -0.62 -3.45 22.46
CA LYS A 230 0.69 -2.78 22.30
C LYS A 230 1.02 -2.55 20.83
N ILE A 231 0.85 -3.58 19.98
CA ILE A 231 1.08 -3.48 18.52
C ILE A 231 0.22 -2.36 17.93
N ALA A 232 -1.10 -2.39 18.18
CA ALA A 232 -2.02 -1.38 17.68
C ALA A 232 -1.63 0.02 18.17
N THR A 233 -1.30 0.16 19.46
CA THR A 233 -0.87 1.44 20.04
C THR A 233 0.37 1.98 19.32
N TYR A 234 1.44 1.19 19.21
CA TYR A 234 2.65 1.63 18.53
C TYR A 234 2.41 1.99 17.06
N LEU A 235 1.63 1.19 16.33
CA LEU A 235 1.30 1.48 14.94
C LEU A 235 0.47 2.76 14.81
N THR A 236 -0.50 3.01 15.69
CA THR A 236 -1.30 4.25 15.67
C THR A 236 -0.51 5.50 16.07
N CYS A 237 0.52 5.36 16.90
CA CYS A 237 1.37 6.47 17.34
C CYS A 237 2.50 6.82 16.35
N THR A 238 2.64 6.11 15.23
CA THR A 238 3.74 6.31 14.28
C THR A 238 3.24 6.84 12.93
N ASN A 239 3.94 7.83 12.38
CA ASN A 239 3.55 8.46 11.11
C ASN A 239 3.92 7.62 9.87
N PHE A 240 5.02 6.87 9.94
CA PHE A 240 5.58 6.11 8.81
C PHE A 240 5.66 4.60 9.07
N GLY A 241 4.99 4.15 10.12
CA GLY A 241 5.12 2.79 10.64
C GLY A 241 6.46 2.56 11.35
N LEU A 242 6.74 1.28 11.60
CA LEU A 242 7.94 0.79 12.29
C LEU A 242 8.61 -0.28 11.45
N ARG A 243 9.94 -0.33 11.52
CA ARG A 243 10.71 -1.46 11.01
C ARG A 243 10.47 -2.67 11.89
N GLU A 244 10.66 -3.85 11.31
CA GLU A 244 10.50 -5.11 12.05
C GLU A 244 11.38 -5.18 13.31
N ALA A 245 12.62 -4.73 13.22
CA ALA A 245 13.51 -4.66 14.39
C ALA A 245 12.98 -3.69 15.46
N GLU A 246 12.45 -2.53 15.06
CA GLU A 246 11.94 -1.51 15.98
C GLU A 246 10.70 -2.02 16.73
N ILE A 247 9.75 -2.66 16.03
CA ILE A 247 8.53 -3.18 16.67
C ILE A 247 8.85 -4.38 17.58
N VAL A 248 9.77 -5.27 17.17
CA VAL A 248 10.18 -6.41 18.01
C VAL A 248 10.87 -5.93 19.29
N GLU A 249 11.74 -4.92 19.19
CA GLU A 249 12.40 -4.31 20.35
C GLU A 249 11.39 -3.63 21.30
N LEU A 250 10.42 -2.89 20.75
CA LEU A 250 9.36 -2.26 21.54
C LEU A 250 8.46 -3.29 22.25
N LEU A 251 8.11 -4.40 21.59
CA LEU A 251 7.27 -5.45 22.18
C LEU A 251 8.01 -6.33 23.19
N ALA A 252 9.33 -6.49 23.04
CA ALA A 252 10.17 -7.18 24.00
C ALA A 252 10.35 -6.41 25.32
N ASN A 253 10.12 -5.10 25.32
CA ASN A 253 10.23 -4.28 26.52
C ASN A 253 8.96 -4.38 27.38
N SER A 254 9.10 -4.86 28.62
CA SER A 254 7.99 -5.13 29.53
C SER A 254 7.38 -3.89 30.20
N GLU A 255 7.99 -2.70 30.05
CA GLU A 255 7.61 -1.51 30.82
C GLU A 255 6.29 -0.85 30.38
N TYR A 256 5.83 -1.07 29.14
CA TYR A 256 4.61 -0.44 28.62
C TYR A 256 3.49 -1.47 28.42
N GLU A 257 2.43 -1.39 29.22
CA GLU A 257 1.26 -2.28 29.10
C GLU A 257 0.16 -1.74 28.15
N GLY A 258 0.33 -0.52 27.60
CA GLY A 258 -0.71 0.17 26.83
C GLY A 258 -1.67 0.99 27.70
N PRO A 259 -2.65 1.70 27.10
CA PRO A 259 -3.68 2.40 27.85
C PRO A 259 -4.55 1.41 28.65
N GLN A 260 -4.82 1.74 29.93
CA GLN A 260 -5.69 0.94 30.80
C GLN A 260 -7.15 1.07 30.37
N ILE A 261 -7.87 -0.06 30.36
CA ILE A 261 -9.31 -0.13 30.08
C ILE A 261 -9.96 -0.81 31.29
N ASP A 262 -11.10 -0.30 31.75
CA ASP A 262 -11.83 -0.77 32.95
C ASP A 262 -12.46 -2.18 32.82
N ASN A 263 -12.11 -2.97 31.80
CA ASN A 263 -12.68 -4.30 31.59
C ASN A 263 -11.77 -5.42 32.11
N GLU A 264 -12.41 -6.47 32.63
CA GLU A 264 -11.83 -7.61 33.35
C GLU A 264 -10.45 -8.05 32.85
N VAL A 265 -9.53 -8.12 33.81
CA VAL A 265 -8.13 -8.53 33.66
C VAL A 265 -8.05 -9.89 32.97
N ASP A 266 -7.66 -9.91 31.70
CA ASP A 266 -7.15 -11.12 31.07
C ASP A 266 -5.83 -11.48 31.75
N ASN A 267 -5.88 -12.43 32.69
CA ASN A 267 -4.73 -12.91 33.46
C ASN A 267 -3.71 -13.71 32.62
N ARG A 268 -3.87 -13.79 31.30
CA ARG A 268 -2.88 -14.40 30.41
C ARG A 268 -1.77 -13.39 30.08
N LYS A 269 -0.80 -13.25 31.00
CA LYS A 269 0.51 -12.68 30.66
C LYS A 269 1.22 -13.65 29.72
N VAL A 270 0.97 -13.51 28.42
CA VAL A 270 1.78 -14.19 27.41
C VAL A 270 3.05 -13.38 27.27
N GLU A 271 4.16 -13.90 27.80
CA GLU A 271 5.47 -13.28 27.64
C GLU A 271 5.80 -13.20 26.14
N PHE A 272 6.13 -12.00 25.66
CA PHE A 272 6.40 -11.79 24.24
C PHE A 272 7.65 -12.58 23.80
N SER A 273 7.55 -13.25 22.65
CA SER A 273 8.66 -13.97 22.03
C SER A 273 8.72 -13.63 20.55
N VAL A 274 9.91 -13.62 19.98
CA VAL A 274 10.13 -13.41 18.54
C VAL A 274 9.36 -14.44 17.70
N ILE A 275 9.17 -15.66 18.22
CA ILE A 275 8.37 -16.71 17.56
C ILE A 275 6.89 -16.30 17.52
N HIS A 276 6.35 -15.76 18.61
CA HIS A 276 4.99 -15.24 18.64
C HIS A 276 4.79 -14.09 17.64
N TRP A 277 5.78 -13.21 17.49
CA TRP A 277 5.74 -12.15 16.47
C TRP A 277 5.66 -12.70 15.05
N LEU A 278 6.43 -13.74 14.73
CA LEU A 278 6.39 -14.37 13.40
C LEU A 278 5.03 -14.98 13.10
N ASP A 279 4.39 -15.60 14.08
CA ASP A 279 3.05 -16.17 13.93
C ASP A 279 1.99 -15.07 13.72
N ILE A 280 2.06 -14.00 14.51
CA ILE A 280 1.19 -12.82 14.36
C ILE A 280 1.35 -12.22 12.96
N LYS A 281 2.58 -12.00 12.51
CA LYS A 281 2.90 -11.45 11.18
C LYS A 281 2.30 -12.31 10.06
N LYS A 282 2.43 -13.63 10.17
CA LYS A 282 1.87 -14.59 9.20
C LYS A 282 0.35 -14.52 9.14
N GLU A 283 -0.33 -14.28 10.26
CA GLU A 283 -1.79 -14.11 10.29
C GLU A 283 -2.25 -12.75 9.76
N ILE A 284 -1.50 -11.67 9.99
CA ILE A 284 -1.79 -10.33 9.46
C ILE A 284 -1.59 -10.29 7.92
N GLY A 285 -0.85 -11.23 7.34
CA GLY A 285 -0.73 -11.41 5.90
C GLY A 285 0.20 -10.39 5.23
N THR A 286 1.23 -9.93 5.95
CA THR A 286 2.31 -9.07 5.44
C THR A 286 3.52 -9.85 4.97
#